data_AF-A0A9W6MYT9-F1
#
_entry.id   AF-A0A9W6MYT9-F1
#
_cell.length_a   1.000
_cell.length_b   1.000
_cell.length_c   1.000
_cell.angle_alpha   90.00
_cell.angle_beta   90.00
_cell.angle_gamma   90.00
#
_symmetry.space_group_name_H-M   'P 1'
#
loop_
_entity.id
_entity.type
_entity.pdbx_description
1 polymer ?
#
loop_
_entity_poly.entity_id
_entity_poly.type
_entity_poly.pdbx_seq_one_letter_code
_entity_poly.pdbx_strand_id
1 'polypeptide(L)' 'MTTKLKALRSRLLAVQRELISLAADIDSLPSDKTIQKIANLEVAIGAVESMIDDAEAGRSEK' A
#
# COMPACT_ATOMS: atom_id res chain seq x y z
N MET A 1 6.36 8.23 -15.19
CA MET A 1 6.10 6.93 -14.54
C MET A 1 5.87 7.09 -13.05
N THR A 2 6.81 7.71 -12.33
CA THR A 2 6.75 7.88 -10.86
C THR A 2 5.46 8.56 -10.34
N THR A 3 4.89 9.57 -11.01
CA THR A 3 3.61 10.17 -10.57
C THR A 3 2.46 9.16 -10.56
N LYS A 4 2.40 8.25 -11.54
CA LYS A 4 1.38 7.20 -11.59
C LYS A 4 1.59 6.16 -10.49
N LEU A 5 2.86 5.82 -10.18
CA LEU A 5 3.21 4.92 -9.07
C LEU A 5 2.88 5.54 -7.71
N LYS A 6 3.21 6.83 -7.49
CA LYS A 6 2.84 7.58 -6.28
C LYS A 6 1.31 7.61 -6.10
N ALA A 7 0.54 7.84 -7.18
CA ALA A 7 -0.91 7.79 -7.14
C ALA A 7 -1.47 6.37 -6.89
N LEU A 8 -0.82 5.31 -7.37
CA LEU A 8 -1.18 3.93 -7.04
C LEU A 8 -0.91 3.63 -5.56
N ARG A 9 0.26 3.97 -5.04
CA ARG A 9 0.62 3.83 -3.63
C ARG A 9 -0.41 4.51 -2.71
N SER A 10 -0.79 5.75 -3.00
CA SER A 10 -1.80 6.47 -2.22
C SER A 10 -3.14 5.73 -2.17
N ARG A 11 -3.59 5.13 -3.28
CA ARG A 11 -4.83 4.36 -3.33
C ARG A 11 -4.73 3.05 -2.56
N LEU A 12 -3.60 2.34 -2.66
CA LEU A 12 -3.36 1.10 -1.90
C LEU A 12 -3.37 1.37 -0.38
N LEU A 13 -2.66 2.42 0.06
CA LEU A 13 -2.66 2.86 1.46
C LEU A 13 -4.05 3.27 1.95
N ALA A 14 -4.85 3.95 1.13
CA ALA A 14 -6.22 4.32 1.49
C ALA A 14 -7.09 3.09 1.75
N VAL A 15 -7.05 2.09 0.87
CA VAL A 15 -7.81 0.84 1.02
C VAL A 15 -7.38 0.06 2.26
N GLN A 16 -6.07 -0.02 2.52
CA GLN A 16 -5.58 -0.70 3.72
C GLN A 16 -6.04 0.01 4.99
N ARG A 17 -5.91 1.33 5.06
CA ARG A 17 -6.35 2.13 6.22
C ARG A 17 -7.83 1.95 6.49
N GLU A 18 -8.66 1.97 5.44
CA GLU A 18 -10.09 1.72 5.56
C GLU A 18 -10.39 0.36 6.19
N LEU A 19 -9.72 -0.71 5.74
CA LEU A 19 -9.91 -2.06 6.30
C LEU A 19 -9.49 -2.16 7.77
N ILE A 20 -8.41 -1.48 8.16
CA ILE A 20 -7.92 -1.45 9.54
C ILE A 20 -8.86 -0.61 10.41
N SER A 21 -9.26 0.57 9.94
CA SER A 21 -10.20 1.45 10.65
C SER A 21 -11.54 0.77 10.88
N LEU A 22 -12.09 0.08 9.86
CA LEU A 22 -13.35 -0.65 10.02
C LEU A 22 -13.26 -1.74 11.10
N ALA A 23 -12.13 -2.44 11.22
CA ALA A 23 -11.95 -3.43 12.28
C ALA A 23 -11.83 -2.77 13.67
N ALA A 24 -11.14 -1.62 13.75
CA ALA A 24 -11.06 -0.85 14.99
C ALA A 24 -12.42 -0.29 15.42
N ASP A 25 -13.24 0.20 14.47
CA ASP A 25 -14.55 0.81 14.74
C ASP A 25 -15.57 -0.19 15.30
N ILE A 26 -15.46 -1.47 14.92
CA ILE A 26 -16.35 -2.54 15.40
C ILE A 26 -15.82 -3.25 16.66
N ASP A 27 -14.71 -2.76 17.25
CA ASP A 27 -14.01 -3.33 18.40
C ASP A 27 -13.80 -4.86 18.27
N SER A 28 -13.49 -5.30 17.05
CA SER A 28 -13.31 -6.72 16.75
C SER A 28 -12.11 -6.95 15.85
N LEU A 29 -11.56 -8.17 15.92
CA LEU A 29 -10.53 -8.56 14.95
C LEU A 29 -11.12 -8.65 13.54
N PRO A 30 -10.35 -8.28 12.50
CA PRO A 30 -10.75 -8.55 11.13
C PRO A 30 -10.83 -10.06 10.90
N SER A 31 -11.73 -10.50 10.00
CA SER A 31 -11.75 -11.90 9.56
C SER A 31 -10.39 -12.34 8.99
N ASP A 32 -10.06 -13.64 9.01
CA ASP A 32 -8.83 -14.17 8.40
C ASP A 32 -8.67 -13.72 6.94
N LYS A 33 -9.78 -13.66 6.19
CA LYS A 33 -9.80 -13.18 4.81
C LYS A 33 -9.43 -11.69 4.72
N THR A 34 -9.88 -10.87 5.67
CA THR A 34 -9.51 -9.46 5.76
C THR A 34 -8.04 -9.29 6.14
N ILE A 35 -7.54 -10.07 7.10
CA ILE A 35 -6.12 -10.09 7.48
C ILE A 35 -5.24 -10.46 6.27
N GLN A 36 -5.60 -11.52 5.54
CA GLN A 36 -4.88 -11.93 4.33
C GLN A 36 -4.91 -10.83 3.25
N LYS A 37 -6.04 -10.13 3.09
CA LYS A 37 -6.15 -9.00 2.15
C LYS A 37 -5.21 -7.86 2.56
N ILE A 38 -5.12 -7.52 3.84
CA ILE A 38 -4.19 -6.51 4.36
C ILE A 38 -2.74 -6.93 4.10
N ALA A 39 -2.39 -8.19 4.36
CA ALA A 39 -1.04 -8.70 4.08
C ALA A 39 -0.67 -8.62 2.58
N ASN A 40 -1.62 -8.94 1.69
CA ASN A 40 -1.40 -8.81 0.25
C ASN A 40 -1.25 -7.34 -0.19
N LEU A 41 -1.97 -6.42 0.46
CA LEU A 41 -1.82 -4.99 0.22
C LEU A 41 -0.44 -4.49 0.63
N GLU A 42 0.09 -4.92 1.79
CA GLU A 42 1.45 -4.58 2.24
C GLU A 42 2.51 -5.00 1.24
N VAL A 43 2.43 -6.24 0.72
CA VAL A 43 3.36 -6.74 -0.29
C VAL A 43 3.30 -5.88 -1.56
N ALA A 44 2.09 -5.52 -2.02
CA ALA A 44 1.91 -4.67 -3.19
C ALA A 44 2.43 -3.23 -2.96
N ILE A 45 2.21 -2.67 -1.77
CA ILE A 45 2.70 -1.34 -1.40
C ILE A 45 4.23 -1.34 -1.43
N GLY A 46 4.88 -2.31 -0.79
CA GLY A 46 6.33 -2.43 -0.77
C GLY A 46 6.93 -2.54 -2.19
N ALA A 47 6.31 -3.34 -3.06
CA ALA A 47 6.75 -3.42 -4.46
C ALA A 47 6.63 -2.07 -5.20
N VAL A 48 5.53 -1.33 -5.00
CA VAL A 48 5.34 0.00 -5.61
C VAL A 48 6.33 1.02 -5.05
N GLU A 49 6.64 0.95 -3.74
CA GLU A 49 7.62 1.80 -3.09
C GLU A 49 9.03 1.55 -3.66
N SER A 50 9.47 0.30 -3.78
CA SER A 50 10.74 -0.04 -4.42
C SER A 50 10.82 0.49 -5.86
N MET A 51 9.74 0.36 -6.65
CA MET A 51 9.71 0.89 -8.02
C MET A 51 9.76 2.43 -8.07
N ILE A 52 9.25 3.12 -7.05
CA ILE A 52 9.37 4.58 -6.93
C ILE A 52 10.81 4.93 -6.61
N ASP A 53 11.42 4.26 -5.64
CA ASP A 53 12.79 4.51 -5.19
C ASP A 53 13.78 4.30 -6.36
N ASP A 54 13.66 3.19 -7.08
CA ASP A 54 14.46 2.90 -8.29
C ASP A 54 14.30 3.99 -9.37
N ALA A 55 13.07 4.46 -9.58
CA ALA A 55 12.77 5.46 -10.59
C ALA A 55 13.27 6.87 -10.22
N GLU A 56 13.45 7.16 -8.94
CA GLU A 56 14.00 8.44 -8.46
C GLU A 56 15.54 8.37 -8.33
N ALA A 57 16.10 7.21 -7.96
CA ALA A 57 17.53 6.94 -7.98
C ALA A 57 18.10 7.03 -9.40
N GLY A 58 17.49 6.36 -10.38
CA GLY A 58 17.90 6.41 -11.78
C GLY A 58 17.73 7.76 -12.48
N ARG A 59 17.05 8.74 -11.84
CA ARG A 59 17.03 10.15 -12.28
C ARG A 59 18.17 10.99 -11.69
N SER A 60 18.74 10.56 -10.58
CA SER A 60 19.84 11.30 -9.92
C SER A 60 21.19 11.01 -10.55
N GLU A 61 21.29 9.96 -11.37
CA GLU A 61 22.50 9.55 -12.11
C GLU A 61 22.54 10.08 -13.56
N LYS A 62 21.59 10.93 -13.98
CA LYS A 62 21.53 11.57 -15.30
C LYS A 62 21.55 13.09 -15.18
#